data_AF-A0A2D6Q231-F1
#
_entry.id   AF-A0A2D6Q231-F1
#
_cell.length_a   1.000
_cell.length_b   1.000
_cell.length_c   1.000
_cell.angle_alpha   90.00
_cell.angle_beta   90.00
_cell.angle_gamma   90.00
#
_symmetry.space_group_name_H-M   'P 1'
#
loop_
_entity.id
_entity.type
_entity.pdbx_description
1 polymer ?
#
loop_
_entity_poly.entity_id
_entity_poly.type
_entity_poly.pdbx_seq_one_letter_code
_entity_poly.pdbx_strand_id
1 'polypeptide(L)'
;MMPQTYQDEAIIIEAELSAMAEKIAIDLETFILRMKLTGVGDDIITSTLFTDLKEGGVLFGQFKNGIKNITKDAIHNVANISAEKEFRMAGIDTFMWVTVSGKPCPDCDGRAGEVGTKEYFDAIGNPKSGFSVCGRHCKCQLEPATYKGDTKISR
;
A
#
# COMPACT_ATOMS: atom_id res chain seq x y z
N MET A 1 -6.57 -7.51 6.52
CA MET A 1 -5.62 -8.36 7.27
C MET A 1 -4.22 -8.12 6.73
N MET A 2 -3.22 -7.92 7.60
CA MET A 2 -1.82 -7.79 7.15
C MET A 2 -1.32 -9.20 6.75
N PRO A 3 -0.66 -9.35 5.59
CA PRO A 3 -0.07 -10.62 5.20
C PRO A 3 0.97 -11.06 6.24
N GLN A 4 0.87 -12.29 6.71
CA GLN A 4 1.78 -12.87 7.71
C GLN A 4 2.84 -13.75 7.04
N THR A 5 2.59 -14.16 5.79
CA THR A 5 3.51 -14.99 5.00
C THR A 5 3.76 -14.37 3.63
N TYR A 6 4.84 -14.81 2.98
CA TYR A 6 5.09 -14.45 1.58
C TYR A 6 3.98 -14.89 0.62
N GLN A 7 3.28 -15.99 0.94
CA GLN A 7 2.15 -16.48 0.15
C GLN A 7 0.94 -15.55 0.27
N ASP A 8 0.64 -15.07 1.47
CA ASP A 8 -0.43 -14.09 1.69
C ASP A 8 -0.16 -12.81 0.90
N GLU A 9 1.08 -12.31 0.92
CA GLU A 9 1.46 -11.12 0.15
C GLU A 9 1.30 -11.36 -1.36
N ALA A 10 1.71 -12.53 -1.88
CA ALA A 10 1.55 -12.86 -3.29
C ALA A 10 0.08 -12.85 -3.74
N ILE A 11 -0.82 -13.43 -2.94
CA ILE A 11 -2.27 -13.42 -3.22
C ILE A 11 -2.80 -11.99 -3.26
N ILE A 12 -2.36 -11.14 -2.34
CA ILE A 12 -2.84 -9.75 -2.30
C ILE A 12 -2.31 -8.96 -3.50
N ILE A 13 -1.04 -9.12 -3.87
CA ILE A 13 -0.49 -8.49 -5.07
C ILE A 13 -1.28 -8.90 -6.32
N GLU A 14 -1.60 -10.18 -6.45
CA GLU A 14 -2.40 -10.69 -7.59
C GLU A 14 -3.78 -10.05 -7.63
N ALA A 15 -4.46 -9.94 -6.48
CA ALA A 15 -5.75 -9.27 -6.38
C ALA A 15 -5.66 -7.77 -6.72
N GLU A 16 -4.65 -7.06 -6.20
CA GLU A 16 -4.46 -5.62 -6.47
C GLU A 16 -4.12 -5.34 -7.94
N LEU A 17 -3.28 -6.18 -8.56
CA LEU A 17 -2.96 -6.09 -9.99
C LEU A 17 -4.18 -6.38 -10.87
N SER A 18 -4.99 -7.37 -10.50
CA SER A 18 -6.23 -7.71 -11.23
C SER A 18 -7.24 -6.57 -11.15
N ALA A 19 -7.48 -6.03 -9.96
CA ALA A 19 -8.34 -4.88 -9.77
C ALA A 19 -7.84 -3.63 -10.54
N MET A 20 -6.52 -3.46 -10.65
CA MET A 20 -5.93 -2.38 -11.44
C MET A 20 -6.16 -2.54 -12.94
N ALA A 21 -6.07 -3.77 -13.46
CA ALA A 21 -6.38 -4.09 -14.85
C ALA A 21 -7.86 -3.83 -15.17
N GLU A 22 -8.78 -4.23 -14.28
CA GLU A 22 -10.21 -3.95 -14.42
C GLU A 22 -10.49 -2.44 -14.38
N LYS A 23 -9.89 -1.72 -13.44
CA LYS A 23 -10.07 -0.26 -13.34
C LYS A 23 -9.64 0.47 -14.60
N ILE A 24 -8.46 0.16 -15.17
CA ILE A 24 -8.00 0.86 -16.37
C ILE A 24 -8.90 0.54 -17.58
N ALA A 25 -9.46 -0.67 -17.68
CA ALA A 25 -10.43 -1.00 -18.72
C ALA A 25 -11.69 -0.12 -18.60
N ILE A 26 -12.25 0.01 -17.40
CA ILE A 26 -13.42 0.86 -17.13
C ILE A 26 -13.11 2.35 -17.42
N ASP A 27 -11.94 2.82 -17.01
CA ASP A 27 -11.51 4.20 -17.23
C ASP A 27 -11.37 4.50 -18.74
N LEU A 28 -10.82 3.55 -19.52
CA LEU A 28 -10.72 3.64 -20.98
C LEU A 28 -12.08 3.68 -21.66
N GLU A 29 -13.00 2.77 -21.28
CA GLU A 29 -14.37 2.75 -21.81
C GLU A 29 -15.09 4.07 -21.53
N THR A 30 -14.99 4.56 -20.30
CA THR A 30 -15.59 5.82 -19.87
C THR A 30 -15.02 7.00 -20.64
N PHE A 31 -13.69 7.02 -20.86
CA PHE A 31 -13.02 8.06 -21.62
C PHE A 31 -13.49 8.10 -23.08
N ILE A 32 -13.50 6.94 -23.75
CA ILE A 32 -13.95 6.80 -25.14
C ILE A 32 -15.42 7.21 -25.27
N LEU A 33 -16.29 6.72 -24.38
CA LEU A 33 -17.71 7.05 -24.39
C LEU A 33 -17.95 8.56 -24.28
N ARG A 34 -17.27 9.24 -23.35
CA ARG A 34 -17.39 10.69 -23.18
C ARG A 34 -16.98 11.44 -24.43
N MET A 35 -15.85 11.07 -25.04
CA MET A 35 -15.38 11.73 -26.27
C MET A 35 -16.33 11.51 -27.44
N LYS A 36 -16.86 10.29 -27.61
CA LYS A 36 -17.87 9.99 -28.64
C LYS A 36 -19.15 10.79 -28.44
N LEU A 37 -19.65 10.90 -27.22
CA LEU A 37 -20.85 11.69 -26.90
C LEU A 37 -20.67 13.19 -27.19
N THR A 38 -19.43 13.69 -27.16
CA THR A 38 -19.09 15.07 -27.57
C THR A 38 -18.82 15.22 -29.06
N GLY A 39 -18.96 14.15 -29.87
CA GLY A 39 -18.79 14.19 -31.32
C GLY A 39 -17.35 14.11 -31.80
N VAL A 40 -16.40 13.71 -30.95
CA VAL A 40 -15.00 13.55 -31.36
C VAL A 40 -14.84 12.31 -32.24
N GLY A 41 -14.08 12.43 -33.33
CA GLY A 41 -13.77 11.32 -34.25
C GLY A 41 -12.86 10.25 -33.62
N ASP A 42 -13.02 9.00 -34.07
CA ASP A 42 -12.29 7.85 -33.53
C ASP A 42 -10.76 7.96 -33.71
N ASP A 43 -10.30 8.64 -34.76
CA ASP A 43 -8.88 8.92 -35.03
C ASP A 43 -8.27 9.84 -33.96
N ILE A 44 -9.01 10.88 -33.56
CA ILE A 44 -8.59 11.81 -32.51
C ILE A 44 -8.62 11.14 -31.13
N ILE A 45 -9.64 10.33 -30.85
CA ILE A 45 -9.72 9.54 -29.60
C ILE A 45 -8.50 8.62 -29.51
N THR A 46 -8.20 7.90 -30.58
CA THR A 46 -7.04 6.98 -30.65
C THR A 46 -5.73 7.73 -30.45
N SER A 47 -5.53 8.84 -31.16
CA SER A 47 -4.34 9.69 -31.01
C SER A 47 -4.17 10.20 -29.58
N THR A 48 -5.26 10.61 -28.94
CA THR A 48 -5.25 11.09 -27.55
C THR A 48 -4.86 9.98 -26.57
N LEU A 49 -5.42 8.78 -26.72
CA LEU A 49 -5.06 7.62 -25.91
C LEU A 49 -3.58 7.22 -26.09
N PHE A 50 -3.05 7.28 -27.31
CA PHE A 50 -1.63 7.03 -27.56
C PHE A 50 -0.72 8.08 -26.94
N THR A 51 -1.13 9.35 -26.97
CA THR A 51 -0.40 10.44 -26.30
C THR A 51 -0.42 10.22 -24.78
N ASP A 52 -1.59 9.93 -24.19
CA ASP A 52 -1.70 9.61 -22.75
C ASP A 52 -0.81 8.42 -22.36
N LEU A 53 -0.77 7.37 -23.18
CA LEU A 53 0.10 6.21 -22.95
C LEU A 53 1.58 6.58 -23.00
N LYS A 54 2.02 7.34 -24.02
CA LYS A 54 3.43 7.68 -24.24
C LYS A 54 3.95 8.66 -23.19
N GLU A 55 3.14 9.64 -22.83
CA GLU A 55 3.53 10.71 -21.92
C GLU A 55 3.26 10.37 -20.45
N GLY A 56 2.54 9.27 -20.18
CA GLY A 56 2.10 8.92 -18.84
C GLY A 56 1.06 9.90 -18.33
N GLY A 57 0.06 10.18 -19.17
CA GLY A 57 -1.08 11.04 -18.89
C GLY A 57 -1.99 10.48 -17.80
N VAL A 58 -3.21 11.00 -17.71
CA VAL A 58 -4.10 10.73 -16.58
C VAL A 58 -4.46 9.25 -16.49
N LEU A 59 -4.74 8.57 -17.61
CA LEU A 59 -5.20 7.17 -17.58
C LEU A 59 -4.04 6.22 -17.31
N PHE A 60 -3.06 6.20 -18.21
CA PHE A 60 -1.95 5.26 -18.14
C PHE A 60 -0.92 5.66 -17.08
N GLY A 61 -0.80 6.93 -16.74
CA GLY A 61 0.00 7.40 -15.62
C GLY A 61 -0.58 6.96 -14.27
N GLN A 62 -1.90 7.00 -14.08
CA GLN A 62 -2.55 6.44 -12.88
C GLN A 62 -2.33 4.93 -12.78
N PHE A 63 -2.53 4.19 -13.87
CA PHE A 63 -2.28 2.75 -13.93
C PHE A 63 -0.82 2.41 -13.56
N LYS A 64 0.15 3.09 -14.20
CA LYS A 64 1.58 2.93 -13.91
C LYS A 64 1.92 3.25 -12.45
N ASN A 65 1.37 4.34 -11.92
CA ASN A 65 1.59 4.73 -10.52
C ASN A 65 0.98 3.72 -9.55
N GLY A 66 -0.18 3.14 -9.89
CA GLY A 66 -0.80 2.05 -9.14
C GLY A 66 0.12 0.85 -9.02
N ILE A 67 0.62 0.32 -10.15
CA ILE A 67 1.57 -0.80 -10.18
C ILE A 67 2.83 -0.49 -9.35
N LYS A 68 3.39 0.71 -9.52
CA LYS A 68 4.56 1.17 -8.76
C LYS A 68 4.32 1.14 -7.25
N ASN A 69 3.15 1.60 -6.81
CA ASN A 69 2.79 1.63 -5.40
C ASN A 69 2.57 0.22 -4.84
N ILE A 70 1.86 -0.65 -5.57
CA ILE A 70 1.69 -2.08 -5.21
C ILE A 70 3.05 -2.74 -5.00
N THR A 71 3.97 -2.55 -5.96
CA THR A 71 5.33 -3.13 -5.88
C THR A 71 6.11 -2.60 -4.67
N LYS A 72 6.03 -1.29 -4.40
CA LYS A 72 6.71 -0.69 -3.25
C LYS A 72 6.15 -1.21 -1.93
N ASP A 73 4.82 -1.32 -1.82
CA ASP A 73 4.18 -1.80 -0.61
C ASP A 73 4.46 -3.29 -0.37
N ALA A 74 4.49 -4.10 -1.44
CA ALA A 74 4.91 -5.49 -1.41
C ALA A 74 6.33 -5.67 -0.84
N ILE A 75 7.32 -4.94 -1.36
CA ILE A 75 8.71 -5.01 -0.86
C ILE A 75 8.76 -4.68 0.63
N HIS A 76 8.05 -3.62 1.05
CA HIS A 76 8.01 -3.24 2.46
C HIS A 76 7.34 -4.30 3.33
N ASN A 77 6.29 -4.98 2.84
CA ASN A 77 5.60 -6.02 3.59
C ASN A 77 6.44 -7.28 3.73
N VAL A 78 7.11 -7.70 2.65
CA VAL A 78 8.06 -8.82 2.66
C VAL A 78 9.18 -8.58 3.67
N ALA A 79 9.71 -7.35 3.74
CA ALA A 79 10.70 -6.98 4.75
C ALA A 79 10.15 -7.08 6.19
N ASN A 80 8.92 -6.59 6.43
CA ASN A 80 8.29 -6.69 7.74
C ASN A 80 8.01 -8.15 8.15
N ILE A 81 7.51 -9.00 7.24
CA ILE A 81 7.30 -10.44 7.47
C ILE A 81 8.62 -11.12 7.86
N SER A 82 9.72 -10.75 7.19
CA SER A 82 11.05 -11.29 7.48
C SER A 82 11.52 -10.89 8.88
N ALA A 83 11.43 -9.60 9.21
CA ALA A 83 11.83 -9.07 10.51
C ALA A 83 10.99 -9.68 11.65
N GLU A 84 9.67 -9.79 11.48
CA GLU A 84 8.79 -10.41 12.47
C GLU A 84 9.17 -11.88 12.73
N LYS A 85 9.48 -12.63 11.67
CA LYS A 85 9.95 -14.01 11.81
C LYS A 85 11.25 -14.08 12.63
N GLU A 86 12.19 -13.19 12.39
CA GLU A 86 13.44 -13.10 13.17
C GLU A 86 13.18 -12.77 14.63
N PHE A 87 12.30 -11.81 14.91
CA PHE A 87 11.93 -11.44 16.28
C PHE A 87 11.30 -12.63 17.03
N ARG A 88 10.38 -13.36 16.39
CA ARG A 88 9.77 -14.56 16.98
C ARG A 88 10.79 -15.67 17.22
N MET A 89 11.72 -15.91 16.29
CA MET A 89 12.80 -16.89 16.47
C MET A 89 13.73 -16.53 17.64
N ALA A 90 13.92 -15.23 17.90
CA ALA A 90 14.66 -14.73 19.05
C ALA A 90 13.87 -14.78 20.37
N GLY A 91 12.62 -15.26 20.36
CA GLY A 91 11.76 -15.34 21.55
C GLY A 91 11.17 -14.00 21.99
N ILE A 92 11.12 -13.01 21.10
CA ILE A 92 10.53 -11.69 21.37
C ILE A 92 9.01 -11.78 21.16
N ASP A 93 8.25 -11.50 22.21
CA ASP A 93 6.78 -11.50 22.23
C ASP A 93 6.18 -10.10 22.39
N THR A 94 7.00 -9.13 22.81
CA THR A 94 6.60 -7.78 23.14
C THR A 94 7.19 -6.79 22.13
N PHE A 95 6.31 -6.00 21.52
CA PHE A 95 6.62 -5.08 20.45
C PHE A 95 6.27 -3.65 20.85
N MET A 96 6.93 -2.70 20.20
CA MET A 96 6.66 -1.27 20.28
C MET A 96 6.27 -0.74 18.91
N TRP A 97 5.24 0.09 18.88
CA TRP A 97 4.79 0.76 17.67
C TRP A 97 5.70 1.93 17.31
N VAL A 98 6.25 1.89 16.09
CA VAL A 98 7.12 2.95 15.55
C VAL A 98 6.44 3.58 14.34
N THR A 99 6.27 4.90 14.38
CA THR A 99 5.65 5.69 13.32
C THR A 99 6.73 6.19 12.36
N VAL A 100 6.80 5.62 11.16
CA VAL A 100 7.82 5.96 10.14
C VAL A 100 7.21 6.79 9.00
N SER A 101 6.80 8.03 9.30
CA SER A 101 6.27 8.95 8.29
C SER A 101 6.40 10.40 8.74
N GLY A 102 6.84 11.28 7.84
CA GLY A 102 6.76 12.73 8.06
C GLY A 102 5.32 13.28 8.06
N LYS A 103 4.36 12.49 7.57
CA LYS A 103 2.91 12.77 7.63
C LYS A 103 2.19 11.49 8.06
N PRO A 104 2.20 11.15 9.35
CA PRO A 104 1.56 9.94 9.83
C PRO A 104 0.05 10.00 9.68
N CYS A 105 -0.58 8.83 9.62
CA CYS A 105 -2.03 8.72 9.60
C CYS A 105 -2.58 9.26 10.92
N PRO A 106 -3.66 10.06 10.92
CA PRO A 106 -4.21 10.67 12.15
C PRO A 106 -4.51 9.67 13.27
N ASP A 107 -4.89 8.46 12.89
CA ASP A 107 -5.23 7.32 13.75
C ASP A 107 -4.04 6.43 14.11
N CYS A 108 -2.85 6.69 13.56
CA CYS A 108 -1.61 5.98 13.87
C CYS A 108 -0.64 6.83 14.72
N ASP A 109 -0.69 8.17 14.61
CA ASP A 109 0.30 9.03 15.25
C ASP A 109 0.29 8.94 16.79
N GLY A 110 -0.90 8.76 17.38
CA GLY A 110 -1.09 8.59 18.82
C GLY A 110 -0.59 7.25 19.37
N ARG A 111 -0.30 6.27 18.50
CA ARG A 111 0.21 4.95 18.89
C ARG A 111 1.73 4.90 18.99
N ALA A 112 2.44 5.96 18.59
CA ALA A 112 3.90 5.95 18.63
C ALA A 112 4.43 5.70 20.06
N GLY A 113 5.21 4.62 20.23
CA GLY A 113 5.73 4.18 21.52
C GLY A 113 4.78 3.29 22.31
N GLU A 114 3.60 2.95 21.79
CA GLU A 114 2.71 1.97 22.40
C GLU A 114 3.39 0.60 22.41
N VAL A 115 3.39 -0.04 23.57
CA VAL A 115 4.02 -1.35 23.78
C VAL A 115 2.94 -2.38 24.08
N GLY A 116 3.04 -3.54 23.44
CA GLY A 116 2.08 -4.63 23.64
C GLY A 116 2.61 -5.95 23.10
N THR A 117 1.88 -7.04 23.37
CA THR A 117 2.21 -8.33 22.78
C THR A 117 1.79 -8.38 21.31
N LYS A 118 2.23 -9.41 20.59
CA LYS A 118 1.76 -9.62 19.22
C LYS A 118 0.24 -9.81 19.14
N GLU A 119 -0.33 -10.57 20.07
CA GLU A 119 -1.77 -10.84 20.14
C GLU A 119 -2.55 -9.54 20.36
N TYR A 120 -2.00 -8.62 21.16
CA TYR A 120 -2.58 -7.30 21.35
C TYR A 120 -2.66 -6.52 20.03
N PHE A 121 -1.55 -6.41 19.29
CA PHE A 121 -1.54 -5.70 18.01
C PHE A 121 -2.35 -6.40 16.91
N ASP A 122 -2.43 -7.74 16.94
CA ASP A 122 -3.31 -8.51 16.08
C ASP A 122 -4.79 -8.17 16.31
N ALA A 123 -5.18 -7.94 17.58
CA ALA A 123 -6.55 -7.59 17.94
C ALA A 123 -6.91 -6.13 17.61
N ILE A 124 -6.00 -5.17 17.87
CA ILE A 124 -6.28 -3.74 17.68
C ILE A 124 -5.93 -3.22 16.27
N GLY A 125 -5.39 -4.09 15.41
CA GLY A 125 -4.96 -3.78 14.06
C GLY A 125 -3.47 -3.48 13.96
N ASN A 126 -2.74 -4.35 13.28
CA ASN A 126 -1.33 -4.11 12.95
C ASN A 126 -1.15 -2.98 11.92
N PRO A 127 0.04 -2.38 11.84
CA PRO A 127 0.37 -1.52 10.71
C PRO A 127 0.02 -2.18 9.37
N LYS A 128 -0.54 -1.45 8.41
CA LYS A 128 -0.93 -1.97 7.08
C LYS A 128 -1.99 -3.08 7.06
N SER A 129 -2.60 -3.44 8.19
CA SER A 129 -3.67 -4.45 8.23
C SER A 129 -4.97 -4.00 7.57
N GLY A 130 -5.10 -2.70 7.28
CA GLY A 130 -6.32 -2.06 6.80
C GLY A 130 -7.09 -1.28 7.88
N PHE A 131 -6.68 -1.37 9.16
CA PHE A 131 -7.41 -0.70 10.25
C PHE A 131 -7.37 0.84 10.17
N SER A 132 -6.25 1.40 9.69
CA SER A 132 -6.08 2.84 9.62
C SER A 132 -6.63 3.44 8.33
N VAL A 133 -6.87 4.75 8.31
CA VAL A 133 -7.30 5.50 7.13
C VAL A 133 -6.30 5.40 5.97
N CYS A 134 -5.02 5.13 6.27
CA CYS A 134 -4.01 4.86 5.25
C CYS A 134 -4.05 3.43 4.71
N GLY A 135 -4.81 2.53 5.34
CA GLY A 135 -4.93 1.13 4.97
C GLY A 135 -3.57 0.45 4.80
N ARG A 136 -3.38 -0.21 3.66
CA ARG A 136 -2.12 -0.88 3.27
C ARG A 136 -0.94 0.07 3.05
N HIS A 137 -1.19 1.37 2.85
CA HIS A 137 -0.15 2.37 2.66
C HIS A 137 0.44 2.91 3.97
N CYS A 138 -0.08 2.47 5.12
CA CYS A 138 0.49 2.80 6.42
C CYS A 138 2.00 2.52 6.45
N LYS A 139 2.79 3.45 6.97
CA LYS A 139 4.25 3.31 7.05
C LYS A 139 4.74 2.95 8.45
N CYS A 140 3.85 2.81 9.43
CA CYS A 140 4.22 2.38 10.76
C CYS A 140 4.77 0.95 10.76
N GLN A 141 5.57 0.62 11.76
CA GLN A 141 6.22 -0.67 11.95
C GLN A 141 6.09 -1.11 13.41
N LEU A 142 6.18 -2.41 13.64
CA LEU A 142 6.34 -2.97 14.98
C LEU A 142 7.80 -3.36 15.14
N GLU A 143 8.46 -2.76 16.12
CA GLU A 143 9.84 -3.07 16.50
C GLU A 143 9.83 -3.81 17.84
N PRO A 144 10.90 -4.52 18.22
CA PRO A 144 11.01 -5.10 19.56
C PRO A 144 10.85 -4.02 20.64
N ALA A 145 10.22 -4.34 21.77
CA ALA A 145 10.10 -3.40 22.89
C ALA A 145 11.46 -2.92 23.44
N THR A 146 12.54 -3.65 23.18
CA THR A 146 13.91 -3.28 23.52
C THR A 146 14.55 -2.27 22.54
N TYR A 147 13.85 -1.89 21.48
CA TYR A 147 14.32 -0.89 20.52
C TYR A 147 14.52 0.47 21.21
N LYS A 148 15.72 1.05 21.03
CA LYS A 148 16.13 2.30 21.70
C LYS A 148 16.12 3.53 20.80
N GLY A 149 15.70 3.39 19.54
CA GLY A 149 15.61 4.52 18.63
C GLY A 149 14.31 5.31 18.81
N ASP A 150 14.16 6.36 17.99
CA ASP A 150 12.97 7.21 18.05
C ASP A 150 11.70 6.45 17.64
N THR A 151 10.61 6.72 18.36
CA THR A 151 9.29 6.14 18.08
C THR A 151 8.55 6.88 16.97
N LYS A 152 9.04 8.07 16.59
CA LYS A 152 8.56 8.86 15.45
C LYS A 152 9.75 9.20 14.54
N ILE A 153 9.77 8.59 13.37
CA ILE A 153 10.82 8.74 12.38
C ILE A 153 10.23 9.44 11.15
N SER A 154 10.68 10.67 10.89
CA SER A 154 10.32 11.41 9.68
C SER A 154 11.25 11.00 8.54
N ARG A 155 10.72 10.23 7.58
CA ARG A 155 11.37 9.87 6.30
C ARG A 155 10.49 10.26 5.13
#